data_AF-A0A1H0DJI4-F1
#
_entry.id   AF-A0A1H0DJI4-F1
#
_cell.length_a   1.000
_cell.length_b   1.000
_cell.length_c   1.000
_cell.angle_alpha   90.00
_cell.angle_beta   90.00
_cell.angle_gamma   90.00
#
_symmetry.space_group_name_H-M   'P 1'
#
loop_
_entity.id
_entity.type
_entity.pdbx_description
1 polymer ?
#
loop_
_entity_poly.entity_id
_entity_poly.type
_entity_poly.pdbx_seq_one_letter_code
_entity_poly.pdbx_strand_id
1 'polypeptide(L)' 'MMKAKPTPDREVLSALIETHRLSMRALVRCLEDNGALKPGQFAEALHMSMENSQDETDILALAMMHNLRRALIE' A
#
# COMPACT_ATOMS: atom_id res chain seq x y z
N MET A 1 -19.33 24.09 -0.92
CA MET A 1 -18.74 23.41 -2.11
C MET A 1 -19.47 22.09 -2.32
N MET A 2 -20.17 21.91 -3.44
CA MET A 2 -20.75 20.61 -3.82
C MET A 2 -19.59 19.63 -4.04
N LYS A 3 -19.50 18.57 -3.22
CA LYS A 3 -18.59 17.45 -3.48
C LYS A 3 -19.02 16.84 -4.82
N ALA A 4 -18.19 16.99 -5.85
CA ALA A 4 -18.39 16.30 -7.12
C ALA A 4 -18.57 14.81 -6.83
N LYS A 5 -19.66 14.23 -7.35
CA LYS A 5 -19.94 12.79 -7.25
C LYS A 5 -18.74 12.06 -7.88
N PRO A 6 -18.12 11.09 -7.18
CA PRO A 6 -17.00 10.36 -7.76
C PRO A 6 -17.43 9.73 -9.08
N THR A 7 -16.60 9.88 -10.11
CA THR A 7 -16.81 9.18 -11.38
C THR A 7 -16.63 7.68 -11.17
N PRO A 8 -17.29 6.82 -11.97
CA PRO A 8 -17.16 5.35 -11.85
C PRO A 8 -15.70 4.87 -11.79
N ASP A 9 -14.82 5.49 -12.58
CA ASP A 9 -13.38 5.19 -12.60
C ASP A 9 -12.71 5.43 -11.24
N ARG A 10 -13.15 6.46 -10.50
CA ARG A 10 -12.61 6.78 -9.17
C ARG A 10 -13.07 5.77 -8.12
N GLU A 11 -14.29 5.25 -8.23
CA GLU A 11 -14.80 4.22 -7.33
C GLU A 11 -14.07 2.89 -7.56
N VAL A 12 -13.86 2.50 -8.82
CA VAL A 12 -13.09 1.30 -9.19
C VAL A 12 -11.65 1.40 -8.70
N LEU A 13 -10.99 2.54 -8.93
CA LEU A 13 -9.62 2.75 -8.45
C LEU A 13 -9.54 2.70 -6.92
N SER A 14 -10.50 3.30 -6.21
CA SER A 14 -10.56 3.23 -4.75
C SER A 14 -10.75 1.80 -4.25
N ALA A 15 -11.64 1.02 -4.88
CA ALA A 15 -11.86 -0.38 -4.53
C ALA A 15 -10.61 -1.22 -4.78
N LEU A 16 -9.89 -0.97 -5.88
CA LEU A 16 -8.64 -1.64 -6.21
C LEU A 16 -7.55 -1.33 -5.16
N ILE A 17 -7.36 -0.05 -4.82
CA ILE A 17 -6.39 0.36 -3.80
C ILE A 17 -6.70 -0.31 -2.45
N GLU A 18 -7.96 -0.30 -2.04
CA GLU A 18 -8.36 -0.89 -0.76
C GLU A 18 -8.21 -2.43 -0.75
N THR A 19 -8.62 -3.08 -1.84
CA THR A 19 -8.46 -4.54 -1.98
C THR A 19 -6.99 -4.94 -1.93
N HIS A 20 -6.13 -4.19 -2.62
CA HIS A 20 -4.68 -4.44 -2.63
C HIS A 20 -4.09 -4.24 -1.23
N ARG A 21 -4.43 -3.14 -0.55
CA ARG A 21 -4.00 -2.83 0.82
C ARG A 21 -4.37 -3.94 1.79
N LEU A 22 -5.62 -4.40 1.77
CA LEU A 22 -6.11 -5.46 2.66
C LEU A 22 -5.46 -6.82 2.36
N SER A 23 -5.30 -7.16 1.08
CA SER A 23 -4.68 -8.42 0.65
C SER A 23 -3.22 -8.50 1.09
N MET A 24 -2.47 -7.41 0.90
CA MET A 24 -1.07 -7.35 1.32
C MET A 24 -0.93 -7.36 2.84
N ARG A 25 -1.80 -6.67 3.58
CA ARG A 25 -1.81 -6.73 5.05
C ARG A 25 -2.04 -8.15 5.55
N ALA A 26 -3.02 -8.86 4.97
CA ALA A 26 -3.30 -10.25 5.32
C ALA A 26 -2.12 -11.17 5.01
N LEU A 27 -1.48 -11.00 3.84
CA LEU A 27 -0.30 -11.78 3.46
C LEU A 27 0.89 -11.54 4.41
N VAL A 28 1.25 -10.28 4.65
CA VAL A 28 2.35 -9.93 5.55
C VAL A 28 2.09 -10.49 6.94
N ARG A 29 0.86 -10.36 7.45
CA ARG A 29 0.51 -10.90 8.76
C ARG A 29 0.66 -12.42 8.84
N CYS A 30 0.22 -13.13 7.80
CA CYS A 30 0.38 -14.58 7.70
C CYS A 30 1.87 -15.00 7.74
N LEU A 31 2.74 -14.24 7.04
CA LEU A 31 4.18 -14.49 7.02
C LEU A 31 4.88 -14.12 8.35
N GLU A 32 4.39 -13.11 9.06
CA GLU A 32 4.87 -12.78 10.40
C GLU A 32 4.46 -13.87 11.41
N ASP A 33 3.19 -14.29 11.39
CA ASP A 33 2.64 -15.29 12.32
C ASP A 33 3.29 -16.68 12.14
N ASN A 34 3.75 -17.01 10.92
CA ASN A 34 4.47 -18.26 10.66
C ASN A 34 6.00 -18.16 10.81
N GLY A 35 6.53 -16.97 11.14
CA GLY A 35 7.95 -16.73 11.37
C GLY A 35 8.82 -16.56 10.12
N ALA A 36 8.23 -16.54 8.91
CA ALA A 36 8.96 -16.27 7.67
C ALA A 36 9.41 -14.80 7.56
N LEU A 37 8.69 -13.88 8.21
CA LEU A 37 9.06 -12.47 8.34
C LEU A 37 9.12 -12.05 9.80
N LYS A 38 10.06 -11.17 10.14
CA LYS A 38 10.04 -10.46 11.42
C LYS A 38 8.97 -9.36 11.37
N PRO A 39 8.32 -9.04 12.51
CA PRO A 39 7.39 -7.92 12.60
C PRO A 39 7.98 -6.62 12.03
N GLY A 40 7.28 -6.03 11.06
CA GLY A 40 7.68 -4.76 10.42
C GLY A 40 8.78 -4.86 9.35
N GLN A 41 9.39 -6.04 9.15
CA GLN A 41 10.47 -6.23 8.18
C GLN A 41 10.05 -5.86 6.75
N PHE A 42 8.82 -6.20 6.35
CA PHE A 42 8.30 -5.84 5.03
C PHE A 42 8.09 -4.33 4.90
N ALA A 43 7.56 -3.67 5.93
CA ALA A 43 7.29 -2.23 5.90
C ALA A 43 8.60 -1.41 5.78
N GLU A 44 9.68 -1.88 6.40
CA GLU A 44 11.02 -1.29 6.28
C GLU A 44 11.62 -1.54 4.89
N ALA A 45 11.52 -2.76 4.36
CA ALA A 45 11.97 -3.06 3.00
C ALA A 45 11.22 -2.22 1.94
N LEU A 46 9.91 -2.05 2.11
CA LEU A 46 9.09 -1.19 1.26
C LEU A 46 9.55 0.27 1.33
N HIS A 47 9.88 0.78 2.53
CA HIS A 47 10.43 2.13 2.68
C HIS A 47 11.71 2.33 1.89
N MET A 48 12.68 1.41 2.02
CA MET A 48 13.96 1.50 1.31
C MET A 48 13.75 1.45 -0.21
N SER A 49 12.82 0.61 -0.69
CA SER A 49 12.48 0.58 -2.12
C SER A 49 11.94 1.92 -2.60
N MET A 50 11.09 2.58 -1.83
CA MET A 50 10.53 3.88 -2.20
C MET A 50 11.58 4.99 -2.25
N GLU A 51 12.55 4.97 -1.33
CA GLU A 51 13.67 5.91 -1.34
C GLU A 51 14.59 5.70 -2.54
N ASN A 52 14.84 4.45 -2.92
CA ASN A 52 15.71 4.11 -4.04
C ASN A 52 15.08 4.32 -5.42
N SER A 53 13.75 4.36 -5.51
CA SER A 53 13.01 4.46 -6.77
C SER A 53 12.34 5.83 -6.96
N GLN A 54 12.70 6.83 -6.14
CA GLN A 54 11.98 8.10 -6.06
C GLN A 54 12.00 8.89 -7.38
N ASP A 55 13.04 8.74 -8.20
CA ASP A 55 13.18 9.43 -9.49
C ASP A 55 12.56 8.67 -10.69
N GLU A 56 12.24 7.38 -10.53
CA GLU A 56 11.76 6.51 -11.62
C GLU A 56 10.30 6.04 -11.45
N THR A 57 9.69 6.32 -10.30
CA THR A 57 8.36 5.80 -9.95
C THR A 57 7.26 6.79 -10.27
N ASP A 58 6.22 6.33 -10.96
CA ASP A 58 4.99 7.09 -11.18
C ASP A 58 4.36 7.57 -9.85
N ILE A 59 3.82 8.80 -9.85
CA ILE A 59 3.28 9.45 -8.65
C ILE A 59 2.16 8.62 -8.01
N LEU A 60 1.31 7.97 -8.82
CA LEU A 60 0.23 7.13 -8.32
C LEU A 60 0.79 5.86 -7.67
N ALA A 61 1.80 5.23 -8.29
CA ALA A 61 2.46 4.06 -7.71
C ALA A 61 3.15 4.40 -6.37
N LEU A 62 3.83 5.54 -6.28
CA LEU A 62 4.42 6.00 -5.02
C LEU A 62 3.36 6.26 -3.94
N ALA A 63 2.23 6.88 -4.31
CA ALA A 63 1.11 7.09 -3.39
C ALA A 63 0.50 5.77 -2.89
N MET A 64 0.37 4.76 -3.78
CA MET A 64 -0.08 3.42 -3.39
C MET A 64 0.88 2.75 -2.42
N MET A 65 2.20 2.86 -2.65
CA MET A 65 3.21 2.31 -1.74
C MET A 65 3.20 2.99 -0.37
N HIS A 66 3.04 4.32 -0.31
CA HIS A 66 2.85 5.04 0.96
C HIS A 66 1.61 4.55 1.72
N ASN A 67 0.49 4.36 1.03
CA ASN A 67 -0.76 3.91 1.63
C ASN A 67 -0.64 2.46 2.16
N LEU A 68 0.01 1.59 1.40
CA LEU A 68 0.33 0.23 1.83
C LEU A 68 1.24 0.21 3.06
N ARG A 69 2.35 0.97 3.04
CA ARG A 69 3.28 1.04 4.17
C ARG A 69 2.57 1.46 5.46
N ARG A 70 1.70 2.46 5.39
CA ARG A 70 0.90 2.90 6.55
C ARG A 70 0.03 1.78 7.11
N ALA A 71 -0.67 1.05 6.24
CA ALA A 71 -1.55 -0.04 6.65
C ALA A 71 -0.82 -1.24 7.29
N LEU A 72 0.49 -1.35 7.09
CA LEU A 72 1.34 -2.38 7.68
C LEU A 72 1.96 -1.97 9.02
N ILE A 73 1.97 -0.67 9.33
CA ILE A 73 2.49 -0.12 10.59
C ILE A 73 1.36 0.08 11.61
N GLU A 74 0.14 0.38 11.13
CA GLU A 74 -1.10 0.55 11.92
C GLU A 74 -1.69 -0.79 12.41
#